data_AF-A0A1V6H685-F1
#
_entry.id   AF-A0A1V6H685-F1
#
_cell.length_a   1.000
_cell.length_b   1.000
_cell.length_c   1.000
_cell.angle_alpha   90.00
_cell.angle_beta   90.00
_cell.angle_gamma   90.00
#
_symmetry.space_group_name_H-M   'P 1'
#
loop_
_entity.id
_entity.type
_entity.pdbx_description
1 polymer ?
#
loop_
_entity_poly.entity_id
_entity_poly.type
_entity_poly.pdbx_seq_one_letter_code
_entity_poly.pdbx_strand_id
1 'polypeptide(L)'
;MALQIVIDNISWVGLVLAVMGLVYLAAKRRFYLAAGLALLVLGSLASKVVMGLLDPSNPDDHGYFAVAIATMVVLEGIGLAGILETLKLRLVSIVSVFAMMVLPLPIGLFTLSERANAVETSEVMEMVWQSAPPGSVALVSHYPIYFMTLYDQGIEGVRPDVTVVQQSFYSKAQKGTFYAQQISIRDDDLGPLVRSFLESGELNWPLLSKLAKVRPVLLEADSELLVPYSDLVPNGWFFRIQNEPMQPTNPDDFLEELKQKIPGWPTLATETRRVIVRLLAASSSWLKSSGHLQAAANRIEAALELNPVDAAVLAIKKDLESQLPQ
;
A
#
# COMPACT_ATOMS: atom_id res chain seq x y z
N MET A 1 19.41 -12.72 -0.09
CA MET A 1 18.46 -11.60 -0.13
C MET A 1 18.23 -11.01 1.26
N ALA A 2 17.68 -11.73 2.26
CA ALA A 2 17.54 -11.19 3.62
C ALA A 2 18.87 -10.72 4.24
N LEU A 3 19.94 -11.52 4.09
CA LEU A 3 21.28 -11.12 4.54
C LEU A 3 21.81 -9.86 3.82
N GLN A 4 21.46 -9.66 2.55
CA GLN A 4 21.85 -8.46 1.80
C GLN A 4 21.18 -7.23 2.39
N ILE A 5 19.86 -7.29 2.67
CA ILE A 5 19.12 -6.20 3.32
C ILE A 5 19.74 -5.85 4.68
N VAL A 6 20.13 -6.86 5.47
CA VAL A 6 20.83 -6.62 6.74
C VAL A 6 22.17 -5.91 6.50
N ILE A 7 23.00 -6.42 5.59
CA ILE A 7 24.32 -5.82 5.27
C ILE A 7 24.17 -4.39 4.74
N ASP A 8 23.16 -4.11 3.92
CA ASP A 8 22.90 -2.78 3.37
C ASP A 8 22.53 -1.77 4.48
N ASN A 9 22.01 -2.23 5.62
CA ASN A 9 21.60 -1.39 6.74
C ASN A 9 22.68 -1.28 7.85
N ILE A 10 23.46 -2.33 8.13
CA ILE A 10 24.44 -2.34 9.24
C ILE A 10 25.89 -2.57 8.83
N SER A 11 26.16 -2.85 7.55
CA SER A 11 27.46 -3.25 7.00
C SER A 11 28.01 -4.59 7.51
N TRP A 12 29.04 -5.10 6.83
CA TRP A 12 29.78 -6.29 7.28
C TRP A 12 30.50 -6.08 8.61
N VAL A 13 30.99 -4.87 8.89
CA VAL A 13 31.67 -4.56 10.15
C VAL A 13 30.68 -4.56 11.30
N GLY A 14 29.50 -3.97 11.11
CA GLY A 14 28.41 -4.00 12.08
C GLY A 14 27.97 -5.42 12.39
N LEU A 15 27.80 -6.27 11.37
CA LEU A 15 27.46 -7.68 11.58
C LEU A 15 28.48 -8.40 12.50
N VAL A 16 29.79 -8.20 12.28
CA VAL A 16 30.84 -8.79 13.13
C VAL A 16 30.74 -8.25 14.56
N LEU A 17 30.57 -6.94 14.74
CA LEU A 17 30.41 -6.32 16.05
C LEU A 17 29.15 -6.82 16.77
N ALA A 18 28.04 -7.03 16.07
CA ALA A 18 26.81 -7.60 16.63
C ALA A 18 27.03 -9.02 17.17
N VAL A 19 27.72 -9.87 16.41
CA VAL A 19 28.10 -11.22 16.86
C VAL A 19 29.03 -11.14 18.08
N MET A 20 30.00 -10.23 18.08
CA MET A 20 30.86 -9.99 19.24
C MET A 20 30.07 -9.53 20.46
N GLY A 21 29.01 -8.72 20.28
CA GLY A 21 28.10 -8.32 21.35
C GLY A 21 27.40 -9.51 22.01
N LEU A 22 26.91 -10.47 21.21
CA LEU A 22 26.33 -11.72 21.72
C LEU A 22 27.36 -12.54 22.50
N VAL A 23 28.56 -12.70 21.95
CA VAL A 23 29.67 -13.44 22.60
C VAL A 23 30.06 -12.77 23.91
N TYR A 24 30.16 -11.44 23.93
CA TYR A 24 30.50 -10.67 25.12
C TYR A 24 29.45 -10.81 26.22
N LEU A 25 28.16 -10.73 25.89
CA LEU A 25 27.07 -10.99 26.84
C LEU A 25 27.13 -12.40 27.42
N ALA A 26 27.37 -13.41 26.58
CA ALA A 26 27.54 -14.79 27.01
C ALA A 26 28.76 -14.94 27.95
N ALA A 27 29.89 -14.31 27.62
CA ALA A 27 31.10 -14.30 28.43
C ALA A 27 30.89 -13.64 29.81
N LYS A 28 30.03 -12.61 29.89
CA LYS A 28 29.60 -11.97 31.16
C LYS A 28 28.49 -12.74 31.89
N ARG A 29 28.22 -14.00 31.49
CA ARG A 29 27.19 -14.88 32.05
C ARG A 29 25.76 -14.34 31.94
N ARG A 30 25.50 -13.45 30.98
CA ARG A 30 24.15 -12.94 30.64
C ARG A 30 23.50 -13.79 29.55
N PHE A 31 23.57 -15.11 29.69
CA PHE A 31 23.18 -16.06 28.65
C PHE A 31 21.72 -15.90 28.20
N TYR A 32 20.78 -15.74 29.13
CA TYR A 32 19.36 -15.56 28.77
C TYR A 32 19.10 -14.29 27.97
N LEU A 33 19.83 -13.20 28.25
CA LEU A 33 19.73 -11.97 27.47
C LEU A 33 20.32 -12.16 26.07
N ALA A 34 21.50 -12.78 25.97
CA ALA A 34 22.11 -13.09 24.67
C ALA A 34 21.21 -13.99 23.82
N ALA A 35 20.66 -15.05 24.42
CA ALA A 35 19.71 -15.96 23.76
C ALA A 35 18.43 -15.24 23.35
N GLY A 36 17.87 -14.39 24.21
CA GLY A 36 16.68 -13.60 23.89
C GLY A 36 16.88 -12.64 22.72
N LEU A 37 18.00 -11.91 22.68
CA LEU A 37 18.34 -11.01 21.58
C LEU A 37 18.62 -11.77 20.28
N ALA A 38 19.32 -12.92 20.37
CA ALA A 38 19.54 -13.79 19.21
C ALA A 38 18.22 -14.34 18.65
N LEU A 39 17.31 -14.80 19.52
CA LEU A 39 15.97 -15.26 19.11
C LEU A 39 15.12 -14.12 18.54
N LEU A 40 15.25 -12.89 19.05
CA LEU A 40 14.56 -11.73 18.49
C LEU A 40 15.03 -11.42 17.06
N VAL A 41 16.35 -11.41 16.83
CA VAL A 41 16.92 -11.24 15.49
C VAL A 41 16.48 -12.37 14.56
N LEU A 42 16.69 -13.63 14.97
CA LEU A 42 16.35 -14.79 14.14
C LEU A 42 14.85 -14.88 13.87
N GLY A 43 14.01 -14.62 14.87
CA GLY A 43 12.56 -14.63 14.75
C GLY A 43 12.04 -13.54 13.82
N SER A 44 12.56 -12.31 13.93
CA SER A 44 12.20 -11.20 13.04
C SER A 44 12.70 -11.40 11.60
N LEU A 45 13.87 -12.02 11.41
CA LEU A 45 14.33 -12.40 10.07
C LEU A 45 13.47 -13.53 9.49
N ALA A 46 13.14 -14.54 10.31
CA ALA A 46 12.34 -15.67 9.89
C ALA A 46 10.89 -15.28 9.55
N SER A 47 10.30 -14.31 10.27
CA SER A 47 8.88 -13.94 10.09
C SER A 47 8.57 -13.53 8.65
N LYS A 48 9.46 -12.77 8.01
CA LYS A 48 9.28 -12.36 6.61
C LYS A 48 9.71 -13.45 5.62
N VAL A 49 10.78 -14.18 5.90
CA VAL A 49 11.23 -15.29 5.05
C VAL A 49 10.14 -16.36 4.91
N VAL A 50 9.42 -16.65 6.00
CA VAL A 50 8.30 -17.61 6.01
C VAL A 50 7.10 -17.12 5.19
N MET A 51 6.94 -15.81 4.98
CA MET A 51 5.87 -15.25 4.14
C MET A 51 6.11 -15.43 2.63
N GLY A 52 7.26 -15.96 2.21
CA GLY A 52 7.47 -16.50 0.86
C GLY A 52 7.80 -15.50 -0.26
N LEU A 53 7.73 -14.19 0.00
CA LEU A 53 8.11 -13.15 -0.96
C LEU A 53 9.07 -12.16 -0.28
N LEU A 54 10.29 -12.08 -0.78
CA LEU A 54 11.35 -11.21 -0.29
C LEU A 54 11.92 -10.48 -1.50
N ASP A 55 11.85 -9.16 -1.52
CA ASP A 55 12.34 -8.27 -2.55
C ASP A 55 13.21 -7.19 -1.88
N PRO A 56 14.56 -7.21 -2.07
CA PRO A 56 15.48 -6.24 -1.51
C PRO A 56 15.21 -4.80 -1.97
N SER A 57 14.53 -4.63 -3.11
CA SER A 57 14.14 -3.32 -3.62
C SER A 57 12.81 -2.83 -3.04
N ASN A 58 12.04 -3.70 -2.39
CA ASN A 58 10.77 -3.34 -1.77
C ASN A 58 11.01 -2.71 -0.38
N PRO A 59 10.72 -1.41 -0.19
CA PRO A 59 10.93 -0.74 1.10
C PRO A 59 10.13 -1.37 2.27
N ASP A 60 9.00 -2.01 1.99
CA ASP A 60 8.20 -2.66 3.05
C ASP A 60 8.96 -3.81 3.68
N ASP A 61 9.74 -4.56 2.89
CA ASP A 61 10.53 -5.69 3.36
C ASP A 61 11.63 -5.25 4.34
N HIS A 62 12.18 -4.05 4.16
CA HIS A 62 13.09 -3.43 5.13
C HIS A 62 12.38 -3.13 6.46
N GLY A 63 11.12 -2.70 6.39
CA GLY A 63 10.27 -2.51 7.57
C GLY A 63 10.05 -3.78 8.39
N TYR A 64 9.85 -4.93 7.72
CA TYR A 64 9.73 -6.22 8.41
C TYR A 64 11.02 -6.64 9.14
N PHE A 65 12.17 -6.16 8.70
CA PHE A 65 13.46 -6.41 9.35
C PHE A 65 13.88 -5.32 10.34
N ALA A 66 13.07 -4.26 10.54
CA ALA A 66 13.42 -3.14 11.40
C ALA A 66 13.75 -3.58 12.84
N VAL A 67 13.01 -4.54 13.39
CA VAL A 67 13.26 -5.08 14.74
C VAL A 67 14.59 -5.84 14.78
N ALA A 68 14.87 -6.68 13.78
CA ALA A 68 16.15 -7.38 13.66
C ALA A 68 17.31 -6.39 13.54
N ILE A 69 17.19 -5.40 12.65
CA ILE A 69 18.19 -4.35 12.41
C ILE A 69 18.45 -3.55 13.69
N ALA A 70 17.41 -3.04 14.34
CA ALA A 70 17.55 -2.29 15.60
C ALA A 70 18.22 -3.13 16.70
N THR A 71 17.87 -4.41 16.79
CA THR A 71 18.49 -5.34 17.75
C THR A 71 19.97 -5.55 17.43
N MET A 72 20.34 -5.67 16.15
CA MET A 72 21.73 -5.80 15.72
C MET A 72 22.53 -4.53 16.03
N VAL A 73 21.98 -3.33 15.81
CA VAL A 73 22.61 -2.06 16.20
C VAL A 73 22.88 -1.99 17.71
N VAL A 74 21.94 -2.47 18.54
CA VAL A 74 22.18 -2.58 20.00
C VAL A 74 23.34 -3.55 20.29
N LEU A 75 23.37 -4.71 19.63
CA LEU A 75 24.43 -5.69 19.80
C LEU A 75 25.79 -5.18 19.33
N GLU A 76 25.84 -4.37 18.29
CA GLU A 76 27.06 -3.68 17.82
C GLU A 76 27.64 -2.79 18.92
N GLY A 77 26.80 -1.96 19.53
CA GLY A 77 27.20 -1.11 20.65
C GLY A 77 27.75 -1.93 21.83
N ILE A 78 27.13 -3.07 22.12
CA ILE A 78 27.58 -3.99 23.17
C ILE A 78 28.93 -4.64 22.80
N GLY A 79 29.09 -5.09 21.55
CA GLY A 79 30.34 -5.68 21.07
C GLY A 79 31.50 -4.69 21.12
N LEU A 80 31.25 -3.46 20.68
CA LEU A 80 32.21 -2.36 20.75
C LEU A 80 32.57 -2.02 22.21
N ALA A 81 31.59 -1.93 23.10
CA ALA A 81 31.83 -1.71 24.52
C ALA A 81 32.71 -2.83 25.12
N GLY A 82 32.49 -4.08 24.71
CA GLY A 82 33.32 -5.22 25.12
C GLY A 82 34.76 -5.11 24.63
N ILE A 83 34.98 -4.69 23.37
CA ILE A 83 36.33 -4.43 22.83
C ILE A 83 37.01 -3.33 23.64
N LEU A 84 36.31 -2.22 23.87
CA LEU A 84 36.90 -1.04 24.51
C LEU A 84 37.13 -1.23 26.01
N GLU A 85 36.30 -2.02 26.69
CA GLU A 85 36.56 -2.48 28.07
C GLU A 85 37.85 -3.32 28.11
N THR A 86 38.01 -4.24 27.16
CA THR A 86 39.20 -5.10 27.05
C THR A 86 40.46 -4.26 26.80
N LEU A 87 40.36 -3.20 26.00
CA LEU A 87 41.44 -2.26 25.70
C LEU A 87 41.62 -1.15 26.75
N LYS A 88 40.76 -1.11 27.80
CA LYS A 88 40.76 -0.09 28.88
C LYS A 88 40.59 1.37 28.40
N LEU A 89 39.90 1.60 27.29
CA LEU A 89 39.74 2.91 26.64
C LEU A 89 38.43 3.62 27.04
N ARG A 90 38.29 4.07 28.28
CA ARG A 90 37.01 4.51 28.87
C ARG A 90 36.33 5.72 28.24
N LEU A 91 37.06 6.75 27.79
CA LEU A 91 36.47 7.97 27.21
C LEU A 91 36.10 7.79 25.73
N VAL A 92 36.95 7.07 24.99
CA VAL A 92 36.70 6.68 23.59
C VAL A 92 35.49 5.74 23.51
N SER A 93 35.27 4.90 24.52
CA SER A 93 34.08 4.03 24.64
C SER A 93 32.76 4.77 24.50
N ILE A 94 32.61 5.87 25.24
CA ILE A 94 31.35 6.60 25.29
C ILE A 94 31.15 7.37 23.98
N VAL A 95 32.20 8.03 23.47
CA VAL A 95 32.14 8.82 22.23
C VAL A 95 31.95 7.93 21.00
N SER A 96 32.58 6.76 20.92
CA SER A 96 32.42 5.83 19.79
C SER A 96 31.07 5.11 19.78
N VAL A 97 30.52 4.76 20.95
CA VAL A 97 29.16 4.23 21.05
C VAL A 97 28.13 5.28 20.66
N PHE A 98 28.29 6.54 21.10
CA PHE A 98 27.41 7.64 20.67
C PHE A 98 27.57 7.94 19.17
N ALA A 99 28.80 7.97 18.65
CA ALA A 99 29.05 8.21 17.23
C ALA A 99 28.43 7.11 16.36
N MET A 100 28.49 5.83 16.75
CA MET A 100 27.86 4.74 16.01
C MET A 100 26.34 4.67 16.20
N MET A 101 25.78 5.08 17.34
CA MET A 101 24.33 5.27 17.49
C MET A 101 23.78 6.40 16.62
N VAL A 102 24.61 7.39 16.28
CA VAL A 102 24.29 8.50 15.37
C VAL A 102 24.57 8.14 13.89
N LEU A 103 25.37 7.10 13.63
CA LEU A 103 25.84 6.70 12.29
C LEU A 103 25.35 5.32 11.78
N PRO A 104 24.11 4.87 11.99
CA PRO A 104 23.40 4.33 10.87
C PRO A 104 22.72 5.53 10.21
N LEU A 105 23.47 6.36 9.46
CA LEU A 105 22.80 7.19 8.46
C LEU A 105 22.25 6.17 7.49
N PRO A 106 20.95 5.85 7.55
CA PRO A 106 20.43 4.84 6.68
C PRO A 106 20.65 5.43 5.28
N ILE A 107 21.04 4.60 4.33
CA ILE A 107 20.81 4.90 2.91
C ILE A 107 19.35 5.39 2.72
N GLY A 108 18.46 5.01 3.65
CA GLY A 108 17.13 5.55 3.85
C GLY A 108 16.96 7.05 4.17
N LEU A 109 17.96 7.86 4.53
CA LEU A 109 17.79 9.33 4.60
C LEU A 109 17.59 9.95 3.21
N PHE A 110 18.26 9.39 2.19
CA PHE A 110 17.97 9.73 0.79
C PHE A 110 16.53 9.30 0.43
N THR A 111 16.09 8.11 0.88
CA THR A 111 14.72 7.67 0.67
C THR A 111 13.67 8.46 1.47
N LEU A 112 14.02 9.03 2.63
CA LEU A 112 13.13 9.88 3.42
C LEU A 112 12.93 11.23 2.74
N SER A 113 13.98 11.80 2.15
CA SER A 113 13.87 12.98 1.29
C SER A 113 13.05 12.68 0.03
N GLU A 114 13.25 11.53 -0.61
CA GLU A 114 12.45 11.12 -1.77
C GLU A 114 10.98 10.87 -1.41
N ARG A 115 10.71 10.25 -0.25
CA ARG A 115 9.34 10.05 0.28
C ARG A 115 8.67 11.36 0.71
N ALA A 116 9.42 12.28 1.31
CA ALA A 116 8.93 13.61 1.68
C ALA A 116 8.62 14.48 0.45
N ASN A 117 9.23 14.16 -0.70
CA ASN A 117 8.98 14.81 -1.99
C ASN A 117 8.09 13.94 -2.92
N ALA A 118 7.32 13.00 -2.39
CA ALA A 118 6.40 12.17 -3.18
C ALA A 118 5.16 12.96 -3.64
N VAL A 119 5.40 13.96 -4.48
CA VAL A 119 4.37 14.83 -5.10
C VAL A 119 3.35 13.96 -5.85
N GLU A 120 3.82 12.97 -6.60
CA GLU A 120 2.95 12.05 -7.36
C GLU A 120 1.88 11.37 -6.49
N THR A 121 2.23 10.93 -5.29
CA THR A 121 1.27 10.26 -4.38
C THR A 121 0.24 11.24 -3.87
N SER A 122 0.65 12.47 -3.56
CA SER A 122 -0.26 13.53 -3.09
C SER A 122 -1.28 13.90 -4.19
N GLU A 123 -0.81 14.06 -5.44
CA GLU A 123 -1.66 14.34 -6.60
C GLU A 123 -2.66 13.20 -6.87
N VAL A 124 -2.22 11.94 -6.78
CA VAL A 124 -3.11 10.78 -6.90
C VAL A 124 -4.20 10.81 -5.83
N MET A 125 -3.84 11.06 -4.57
CA MET A 125 -4.82 11.10 -3.48
C MET A 125 -5.75 12.30 -3.59
N GLU A 126 -5.28 13.45 -4.07
CA GLU A 126 -6.15 14.59 -4.37
C GLU A 126 -7.24 14.21 -5.39
N MET A 127 -6.87 13.51 -6.47
CA MET A 127 -7.83 13.03 -7.47
C MET A 127 -8.83 12.01 -6.90
N VAL A 128 -8.37 11.10 -6.05
CA VAL A 128 -9.25 10.15 -5.33
C VAL A 128 -10.30 10.92 -4.53
N TRP A 129 -9.88 11.92 -3.75
CA TRP A 129 -10.79 12.68 -2.90
C TRP A 129 -11.70 13.62 -3.70
N GLN A 130 -11.22 14.25 -4.77
CA GLN A 130 -12.05 15.08 -5.65
C GLN A 130 -13.16 14.28 -6.33
N SER A 131 -12.90 12.99 -6.59
CA SER A 131 -13.88 12.07 -7.14
C SER A 131 -14.94 11.64 -6.12
N ALA A 132 -14.78 11.94 -4.83
CA ALA A 132 -15.72 11.57 -3.79
C ALA A 132 -16.55 12.77 -3.30
N PRO A 133 -17.85 12.87 -3.63
CA PRO A 133 -18.71 13.92 -3.08
C PRO A 133 -18.85 13.81 -1.55
N PRO A 134 -19.23 14.90 -0.86
CA PRO A 134 -19.44 14.86 0.58
C PRO A 134 -20.51 13.85 1.02
N GLY A 135 -20.29 13.19 2.16
CA GLY A 135 -21.22 12.20 2.72
C GLY A 135 -21.27 10.88 1.94
N SER A 136 -20.35 10.65 1.01
CA SER A 136 -20.33 9.44 0.18
C SER A 136 -19.77 8.22 0.93
N VAL A 137 -20.09 7.04 0.42
CA VAL A 137 -19.40 5.80 0.75
C VAL A 137 -18.50 5.41 -0.41
N ALA A 138 -17.21 5.30 -0.17
CA ALA A 138 -16.24 4.87 -1.17
C ALA A 138 -15.75 3.45 -0.87
N LEU A 139 -16.13 2.49 -1.72
CA LEU A 139 -15.63 1.12 -1.70
C LEU A 139 -14.34 1.07 -2.52
N VAL A 140 -13.21 1.00 -1.82
CA VAL A 140 -11.85 1.02 -2.40
C VAL A 140 -11.33 -0.42 -2.48
N SER A 141 -10.93 -0.86 -3.66
CA SER A 141 -10.42 -2.22 -3.88
C SER A 141 -8.91 -2.27 -3.68
N HIS A 142 -8.17 -1.30 -4.22
CA HIS A 142 -6.73 -1.35 -4.30
C HIS A 142 -6.08 -0.94 -2.97
N TYR A 143 -5.26 -1.84 -2.41
CA TYR A 143 -4.71 -1.67 -1.07
C TYR A 143 -3.83 -0.41 -0.88
N PRO A 144 -3.00 0.08 -1.84
CA PRO A 144 -2.24 1.30 -1.63
C PRO A 144 -3.16 2.50 -1.46
N ILE A 145 -4.20 2.62 -2.29
CA ILE A 145 -5.20 3.68 -2.17
C ILE A 145 -5.92 3.56 -0.84
N TYR A 146 -6.38 2.36 -0.47
CA TYR A 146 -7.07 2.19 0.80
C TYR A 146 -6.19 2.56 2.01
N PHE A 147 -4.93 2.15 2.05
CA PHE A 147 -4.03 2.53 3.15
C PHE A 147 -3.74 4.04 3.17
N MET A 148 -3.59 4.67 2.01
CA MET A 148 -3.44 6.13 1.94
C MET A 148 -4.71 6.83 2.42
N THR A 149 -5.91 6.35 2.08
CA THR A 149 -7.15 6.94 2.62
C THR A 149 -7.25 6.80 4.14
N LEU A 150 -6.77 5.69 4.72
CA LEU A 150 -6.71 5.53 6.17
C LEU A 150 -5.73 6.49 6.83
N TYR A 151 -4.58 6.72 6.20
CA TYR A 151 -3.61 7.72 6.66
C TYR A 151 -4.22 9.13 6.61
N ASP A 152 -4.76 9.51 5.45
CA ASP A 152 -5.38 10.80 5.21
C ASP A 152 -6.51 11.08 6.22
N GLN A 153 -7.39 10.12 6.48
CA GLN A 153 -8.49 10.30 7.43
C GLN A 153 -8.04 10.25 8.89
N GLY A 154 -7.20 9.28 9.23
CA GLY A 154 -6.84 8.97 10.62
C GLY A 154 -5.75 9.87 11.20
N ILE A 155 -4.86 10.38 10.35
CA ILE A 155 -3.70 11.18 10.74
C ILE A 155 -3.88 12.63 10.30
N GLU A 156 -4.20 12.87 9.03
CA GLU A 156 -4.29 14.23 8.48
C GLU A 156 -5.68 14.86 8.63
N GLY A 157 -6.70 14.07 9.03
CA GLY A 157 -8.07 14.54 9.15
C GLY A 157 -8.70 14.98 7.82
N VAL A 158 -8.18 14.46 6.70
CA VAL A 158 -8.66 14.76 5.35
C VAL A 158 -9.94 13.97 5.07
N ARG A 159 -10.97 14.66 4.57
CA ARG A 159 -12.27 14.07 4.18
C ARG A 159 -12.90 13.14 5.24
N PRO A 160 -13.08 13.59 6.49
CA PRO A 160 -13.75 12.79 7.52
C PRO A 160 -15.25 12.58 7.22
N ASP A 161 -15.78 13.32 6.24
CA ASP A 161 -17.15 13.26 5.73
C ASP A 161 -17.40 12.09 4.75
N VAL A 162 -16.36 11.35 4.33
CA VAL A 162 -16.48 10.20 3.42
C VAL A 162 -16.27 8.91 4.19
N THR A 163 -17.18 7.95 4.06
CA THR A 163 -16.98 6.61 4.63
C THR A 163 -16.19 5.74 3.67
N VAL A 164 -14.91 5.48 3.97
CA VAL A 164 -14.08 4.60 3.14
C VAL A 164 -14.15 3.14 3.61
N VAL A 165 -14.51 2.24 2.72
CA VAL A 165 -14.64 0.81 3.01
C VAL A 165 -13.72 0.04 2.07
N GLN A 166 -12.93 -0.90 2.58
CA GLN A 166 -12.21 -1.80 1.68
C GLN A 166 -13.25 -2.73 1.02
N GLN A 167 -13.29 -2.78 -0.30
CA GLN A 167 -14.36 -3.40 -1.09
C GLN A 167 -14.65 -4.86 -0.74
N SER A 168 -13.61 -5.64 -0.40
CA SER A 168 -13.75 -7.03 0.03
C SER A 168 -13.99 -7.20 1.55
N PHE A 169 -14.11 -6.11 2.31
CA PHE A 169 -14.03 -6.09 3.78
C PHE A 169 -12.82 -6.86 4.34
N TYR A 170 -11.72 -6.94 3.57
CA TYR A 170 -10.61 -7.86 3.83
C TYR A 170 -11.06 -9.31 4.07
N SER A 171 -11.95 -9.84 3.25
CA SER A 171 -12.50 -11.21 3.38
C SER A 171 -11.42 -12.30 3.51
N LYS A 172 -10.24 -12.09 2.89
CA LYS A 172 -9.08 -13.00 2.99
C LYS A 172 -8.49 -13.07 4.42
N ALA A 173 -8.66 -12.02 5.23
CA ALA A 173 -8.20 -11.96 6.62
C ALA A 173 -9.38 -12.22 7.58
N GLN A 174 -9.43 -13.42 8.17
CA GLN A 174 -10.46 -13.80 9.15
C GLN A 174 -11.90 -13.57 8.65
N LYS A 175 -12.18 -13.88 7.37
CA LYS A 175 -13.48 -13.67 6.72
C LYS A 175 -13.97 -12.21 6.76
N GLY A 176 -13.07 -11.25 6.96
CA GLY A 176 -13.40 -9.83 7.06
C GLY A 176 -14.23 -9.43 8.29
N THR A 177 -14.41 -10.33 9.27
CA THR A 177 -15.37 -10.12 10.36
C THR A 177 -15.05 -8.88 11.19
N PHE A 178 -13.78 -8.73 11.60
CA PHE A 178 -13.34 -7.56 12.37
C PHE A 178 -13.56 -6.26 11.60
N TYR A 179 -13.11 -6.20 10.34
CA TYR A 179 -13.23 -5.01 9.51
C TYR A 179 -14.68 -4.62 9.25
N ALA A 180 -15.53 -5.58 8.88
CA ALA A 180 -16.94 -5.33 8.62
C ALA A 180 -17.66 -4.78 9.88
N GLN A 181 -17.35 -5.33 11.06
CA GLN A 181 -17.90 -4.82 12.32
C GLN A 181 -17.44 -3.39 12.62
N GLN A 182 -16.16 -3.06 12.44
CA GLN A 182 -15.66 -1.69 12.63
C GLN A 182 -16.37 -0.69 11.70
N ILE A 183 -16.64 -1.08 10.46
CA ILE A 183 -17.40 -0.25 9.53
C ILE A 183 -18.83 -0.01 10.03
N SER A 184 -19.51 -1.06 10.53
CA SER A 184 -20.87 -0.90 11.07
C SER A 184 -20.95 -0.03 12.33
N ILE A 185 -19.86 0.09 13.10
CA ILE A 185 -19.79 0.98 14.27
C ILE A 185 -19.56 2.43 13.83
N ARG A 186 -18.78 2.63 12.77
CA ARG A 186 -18.45 3.96 12.25
C ARG A 186 -19.60 4.56 11.42
N ASP A 187 -20.39 3.72 10.77
CA ASP A 187 -21.43 4.14 9.85
C ASP A 187 -22.64 3.18 9.92
N ASP A 188 -23.66 3.60 10.67
CA ASP A 188 -24.86 2.79 10.95
C ASP A 188 -25.66 2.43 9.68
N ASP A 189 -25.62 3.29 8.65
CA ASP A 189 -26.32 3.06 7.39
C ASP A 189 -25.75 1.85 6.62
N LEU A 190 -24.50 1.46 6.90
CA LEU A 190 -23.87 0.27 6.35
C LEU A 190 -24.24 -1.01 7.11
N GLY A 191 -24.93 -0.91 8.25
CA GLY A 191 -25.30 -2.05 9.08
C GLY A 191 -25.99 -3.20 8.31
N PRO A 192 -27.01 -2.94 7.46
CA PRO A 192 -27.64 -3.98 6.64
C PRO A 192 -26.66 -4.66 5.67
N LEU A 193 -25.79 -3.88 5.01
CA LEU A 193 -24.80 -4.40 4.07
C LEU A 193 -23.77 -5.28 4.78
N VAL A 194 -23.25 -4.81 5.92
CA VAL A 194 -22.30 -5.54 6.77
C VAL A 194 -22.90 -6.86 7.24
N ARG A 195 -24.14 -6.86 7.76
CA ARG A 195 -24.81 -8.10 8.19
C ARG A 195 -24.93 -9.11 7.04
N SER A 196 -25.39 -8.66 5.88
CA SER A 196 -25.49 -9.52 4.70
C SER A 196 -24.12 -10.08 4.30
N PHE A 197 -23.07 -9.26 4.32
CA PHE A 197 -21.71 -9.70 4.00
C PHE A 197 -21.19 -10.73 5.01
N LEU A 198 -21.44 -10.54 6.31
CA LEU A 198 -21.03 -11.50 7.34
C LEU A 198 -21.75 -12.86 7.20
N GLU A 199 -22.96 -12.87 6.63
CA GLU A 199 -23.74 -14.08 6.38
C GLU A 199 -23.31 -14.81 5.10
N SER A 200 -23.12 -14.08 3.99
CA SER A 200 -22.84 -14.68 2.67
C SER A 200 -21.36 -14.69 2.27
N GLY A 201 -20.54 -13.82 2.85
CA GLY A 201 -19.17 -13.54 2.42
C GLY A 201 -19.08 -12.67 1.15
N GLU A 202 -20.21 -12.14 0.66
CA GLU A 202 -20.30 -11.42 -0.61
C GLU A 202 -20.95 -10.04 -0.45
N LEU A 203 -20.56 -9.09 -1.32
CA LEU A 203 -21.21 -7.78 -1.38
C LEU A 203 -22.62 -7.91 -1.96
N ASN A 204 -23.61 -7.47 -1.20
CA ASN A 204 -25.01 -7.55 -1.60
C ASN A 204 -25.43 -6.35 -2.48
N TRP A 205 -25.52 -6.56 -3.80
CA TRP A 205 -25.85 -5.52 -4.77
C TRP A 205 -27.20 -4.83 -4.53
N PRO A 206 -28.32 -5.54 -4.28
CA PRO A 206 -29.58 -4.90 -3.91
C PRO A 206 -29.48 -3.93 -2.72
N LEU A 207 -28.69 -4.27 -1.70
CA LEU A 207 -28.47 -3.39 -0.54
C LEU A 207 -27.62 -2.17 -0.89
N LEU A 208 -26.56 -2.34 -1.69
CA LEU A 208 -25.77 -1.22 -2.21
C LEU A 208 -26.61 -0.28 -3.07
N SER A 209 -27.42 -0.83 -3.97
CA SER A 209 -28.35 -0.07 -4.82
C SER A 209 -29.38 0.70 -4.00
N LYS A 210 -29.88 0.09 -2.91
CA LYS A 210 -30.79 0.77 -1.98
C LYS A 210 -30.10 1.91 -1.24
N LEU A 211 -28.86 1.71 -0.77
CA LEU A 211 -28.07 2.74 -0.11
C LEU A 211 -27.77 3.91 -1.06
N ALA A 212 -27.46 3.61 -2.32
CA ALA A 212 -27.16 4.58 -3.35
C ALA A 212 -28.35 5.49 -3.71
N LYS A 213 -29.58 5.18 -3.26
CA LYS A 213 -30.75 6.07 -3.36
C LYS A 213 -30.80 7.14 -2.27
N VAL A 214 -30.01 6.98 -1.21
CA VAL A 214 -30.01 7.86 -0.03
C VAL A 214 -28.76 8.76 -0.03
N ARG A 215 -27.62 8.22 -0.45
CA ARG A 215 -26.35 8.96 -0.54
C ARG A 215 -25.44 8.38 -1.62
N PRO A 216 -24.41 9.13 -2.08
CA PRO A 216 -23.52 8.62 -3.11
C PRO A 216 -22.77 7.36 -2.67
N VAL A 217 -22.80 6.32 -3.51
CA VAL A 217 -22.02 5.09 -3.34
C VAL A 217 -21.08 4.95 -4.52
N LEU A 218 -19.79 4.91 -4.21
CA LEU A 218 -18.69 4.91 -5.15
C LEU A 218 -17.94 3.58 -5.04
N LEU A 219 -17.55 3.01 -6.18
CA LEU A 219 -16.79 1.78 -6.27
C LEU A 219 -15.54 2.03 -7.09
N GLU A 220 -14.39 1.63 -6.57
CA GLU A 220 -13.17 1.55 -7.36
C GLU A 220 -13.25 0.33 -8.28
N ALA A 221 -12.86 0.52 -9.54
CA ALA A 221 -12.90 -0.58 -10.50
C ALA A 221 -12.00 -1.75 -10.05
N ASP A 222 -12.56 -2.95 -10.11
CA ASP A 222 -11.89 -4.18 -9.71
C ASP A 222 -12.23 -5.28 -10.71
N SER A 223 -11.19 -5.96 -11.21
CA SER A 223 -11.34 -7.08 -12.14
C SER A 223 -11.97 -8.31 -11.49
N GLU A 224 -11.90 -8.44 -10.16
CA GLU A 224 -12.46 -9.58 -9.42
C GLU A 224 -13.91 -9.35 -8.96
N LEU A 225 -14.40 -8.10 -8.95
CA LEU A 225 -15.74 -7.79 -8.49
C LEU A 225 -16.76 -7.90 -9.63
N LEU A 226 -17.71 -8.82 -9.49
CA LEU A 226 -18.87 -8.91 -10.38
C LEU A 226 -19.95 -7.92 -9.94
N VAL A 227 -20.29 -7.01 -10.85
CA VAL A 227 -21.32 -5.97 -10.66
C VAL A 227 -22.23 -5.90 -11.89
N PRO A 228 -23.49 -5.49 -11.73
CA PRO A 228 -24.34 -5.07 -12.83
C PRO A 228 -23.76 -3.81 -13.49
N TYR A 229 -22.92 -3.97 -14.51
CA TYR A 229 -22.24 -2.86 -15.19
C TYR A 229 -23.21 -1.83 -15.79
N SER A 230 -24.43 -2.25 -16.14
CA SER A 230 -25.51 -1.35 -16.59
C SER A 230 -25.91 -0.29 -15.56
N ASP A 231 -25.66 -0.56 -14.29
CA ASP A 231 -26.05 0.30 -13.18
C ASP A 231 -24.90 1.27 -12.79
N LEU A 232 -23.75 1.18 -13.47
CA LEU A 232 -22.56 1.96 -13.14
C LEU A 232 -22.33 3.09 -14.14
N VAL A 233 -21.97 4.25 -13.62
CA VAL A 233 -21.53 5.40 -14.42
C VAL A 233 -20.14 5.86 -13.97
N PRO A 234 -19.26 6.27 -14.90
CA PRO A 234 -17.95 6.84 -14.56
C PRO A 234 -18.07 8.10 -13.70
N ASN A 235 -17.17 8.25 -12.71
CA ASN A 235 -17.12 9.37 -11.79
C ASN A 235 -15.67 9.57 -11.28
N GLY A 236 -14.82 10.14 -12.14
CA GLY A 236 -13.40 10.36 -11.85
C GLY A 236 -12.67 9.04 -11.56
N TRP A 237 -12.03 8.95 -10.39
CA TRP A 237 -11.35 7.76 -9.88
C TRP A 237 -12.29 6.56 -9.67
N PHE A 238 -13.57 6.83 -9.43
CA PHE A 238 -14.56 5.81 -9.08
C PHE A 238 -15.60 5.60 -10.18
N PHE A 239 -16.39 4.56 -10.01
CA PHE A 239 -17.69 4.40 -10.65
C PHE A 239 -18.77 4.59 -9.59
N ARG A 240 -19.90 5.15 -10.00
CA ARG A 240 -21.04 5.40 -9.10
C ARG A 240 -22.22 4.55 -9.53
N ILE A 241 -22.99 4.07 -8.55
CA ILE A 241 -24.28 3.42 -8.82
C ILE A 241 -25.29 4.48 -9.27
N GLN A 242 -25.86 4.32 -10.45
CA GLN A 242 -26.81 5.23 -11.08
C GLN A 242 -28.11 5.29 -10.26
N ASN A 243 -28.44 6.45 -9.69
CA ASN A 243 -29.73 6.65 -9.02
C ASN A 243 -30.39 8.03 -9.24
N GLU A 244 -29.72 9.05 -9.79
CA GLU A 244 -30.28 10.40 -10.04
C GLU A 244 -29.46 11.21 -11.11
N PRO A 245 -30.00 12.30 -11.71
CA PRO A 245 -29.50 12.91 -12.95
C PRO A 245 -28.33 13.88 -12.71
N MET A 246 -27.26 13.41 -12.08
CA MET A 246 -25.99 14.12 -12.17
C MET A 246 -25.38 13.74 -13.52
N GLN A 247 -24.93 14.74 -14.29
CA GLN A 247 -24.28 14.47 -15.58
C GLN A 247 -23.11 13.51 -15.34
N PRO A 248 -23.08 12.36 -16.02
CA PRO A 248 -21.94 11.46 -15.94
C PRO A 248 -20.70 12.23 -16.35
N THR A 249 -19.60 12.04 -15.63
CA THR A 249 -18.30 12.56 -16.06
C THR A 249 -17.96 11.88 -17.37
N ASN A 250 -17.58 12.65 -18.40
CA ASN A 250 -17.05 12.05 -19.60
C ASN A 250 -15.81 11.23 -19.20
N PRO A 251 -15.79 9.91 -19.45
CA PRO A 251 -14.68 9.08 -19.03
C PRO A 251 -13.36 9.53 -19.65
N ASP A 252 -13.33 10.20 -20.81
CA ASP A 252 -12.07 10.69 -21.36
C ASP A 252 -11.51 11.91 -20.61
N ASP A 253 -12.37 12.77 -20.04
CA ASP A 253 -11.93 13.95 -19.28
C ASP A 253 -11.07 13.55 -18.07
N PHE A 254 -11.44 12.46 -17.38
CA PHE A 254 -10.64 11.94 -16.27
C PHE A 254 -9.25 11.44 -16.73
N LEU A 255 -9.12 10.93 -17.96
CA LEU A 255 -7.81 10.48 -18.46
C LEU A 255 -6.89 11.66 -18.69
N GLU A 256 -7.42 12.71 -19.31
CA GLU A 256 -6.69 13.94 -19.56
C GLU A 256 -6.29 14.61 -18.26
N GLU A 257 -7.21 14.70 -17.29
CA GLU A 257 -6.89 15.23 -15.96
C GLU A 257 -5.80 14.42 -15.26
N LEU A 258 -5.88 13.09 -15.32
CA LEU A 258 -4.86 12.20 -14.73
C LEU A 258 -3.48 12.42 -15.35
N LYS A 259 -3.39 12.55 -16.68
CA LYS A 259 -2.13 12.83 -17.38
C LYS A 259 -1.59 14.22 -17.03
N GLN A 260 -2.46 15.20 -16.83
CA GLN A 260 -2.07 16.59 -16.52
C GLN A 260 -1.63 16.78 -15.07
N LYS A 261 -2.34 16.18 -14.11
CA LYS A 261 -2.06 16.33 -12.68
C LYS A 261 -0.83 15.57 -12.21
N ILE A 262 -0.47 14.48 -12.89
CA ILE A 262 0.64 13.64 -12.45
C ILE A 262 1.91 14.04 -13.21
N PRO A 263 2.80 14.85 -12.59
CA PRO A 263 3.87 15.55 -13.31
C PRO A 263 4.93 14.62 -13.92
N GLY A 264 5.03 13.40 -13.41
CA GLY A 264 6.01 12.41 -13.87
C GLY A 264 5.58 11.63 -15.11
N TRP A 265 4.40 11.86 -15.70
CA TRP A 265 3.92 11.04 -16.83
C TRP A 265 4.84 11.17 -18.07
N PRO A 266 5.24 10.07 -18.74
CA PRO A 266 4.96 8.65 -18.42
C PRO A 266 6.01 7.98 -17.49
N THR A 267 7.08 8.70 -17.14
CA THR A 267 8.19 8.23 -16.29
C THR A 267 7.90 8.32 -14.78
N LEU A 268 6.81 7.70 -14.35
CA LEU A 268 6.35 7.74 -12.95
C LEU A 268 7.23 6.89 -12.01
N ALA A 269 7.22 7.23 -10.72
CA ALA A 269 7.78 6.38 -9.69
C ALA A 269 7.12 4.99 -9.71
N THR A 270 7.88 3.95 -9.34
CA THR A 270 7.45 2.55 -9.52
C THR A 270 6.11 2.24 -8.88
N GLU A 271 5.85 2.70 -7.65
CA GLU A 271 4.59 2.42 -6.96
C GLU A 271 3.42 3.24 -7.54
N THR A 272 3.62 4.53 -7.85
CA THR A 272 2.62 5.35 -8.54
C THR A 272 2.23 4.71 -9.89
N ARG A 273 3.23 4.29 -10.66
CA ARG A 273 3.03 3.61 -11.95
C ARG A 273 2.19 2.35 -11.78
N ARG A 274 2.50 1.51 -10.79
CA ARG A 274 1.74 0.27 -10.50
C ARG A 274 0.27 0.57 -10.16
N VAL A 275 0.04 1.59 -9.33
CA VAL A 275 -1.32 2.03 -8.97
C VAL A 275 -2.10 2.47 -10.20
N ILE A 276 -1.52 3.33 -11.04
CA ILE A 276 -2.24 3.88 -12.19
C ILE A 276 -2.44 2.85 -13.29
N VAL A 277 -1.44 2.02 -13.60
CA VAL A 277 -1.61 0.92 -14.57
C VAL A 277 -2.75 0.00 -14.15
N ARG A 278 -2.84 -0.34 -12.87
CA ARG A 278 -3.94 -1.17 -12.34
C ARG A 278 -5.29 -0.46 -12.45
N LEU A 279 -5.37 0.81 -12.06
CA LEU A 279 -6.58 1.63 -12.20
C LEU A 279 -7.07 1.65 -13.65
N LEU A 280 -6.18 1.97 -14.59
CA LEU A 280 -6.50 2.07 -16.02
C LEU A 280 -6.95 0.72 -16.59
N ALA A 281 -6.27 -0.38 -16.22
CA ALA A 281 -6.65 -1.72 -16.64
C ALA A 281 -8.03 -2.14 -16.11
N ALA A 282 -8.28 -1.98 -14.80
CA ALA A 282 -9.55 -2.37 -14.18
C ALA A 282 -10.71 -1.49 -14.66
N SER A 283 -10.51 -0.17 -14.73
CA SER A 283 -11.53 0.76 -15.24
C SER A 283 -11.82 0.53 -16.72
N SER A 284 -10.84 0.12 -17.53
CA SER A 284 -11.08 -0.26 -18.92
C SER A 284 -12.08 -1.42 -19.04
N SER A 285 -11.93 -2.48 -18.23
CA SER A 285 -12.87 -3.60 -18.22
C SER A 285 -14.30 -3.15 -17.85
N TRP A 286 -14.45 -2.25 -16.88
CA TRP A 286 -15.76 -1.74 -16.48
C TRP A 286 -16.36 -0.78 -17.52
N LEU A 287 -15.56 0.10 -18.11
CA LEU A 287 -15.97 1.00 -19.21
C LEU A 287 -16.45 0.20 -20.42
N LYS A 288 -15.70 -0.84 -20.80
CA LYS A 288 -16.08 -1.77 -21.86
C LYS A 288 -17.45 -2.38 -21.58
N SER A 289 -17.64 -2.97 -20.40
CA SER A 289 -18.91 -3.60 -20.03
C SER A 289 -20.08 -2.61 -19.90
N SER A 290 -19.79 -1.32 -19.71
CA SER A 290 -20.78 -0.24 -19.65
C SER A 290 -21.02 0.42 -21.01
N GLY A 291 -20.44 -0.10 -22.10
CA GLY A 291 -20.66 0.40 -23.47
C GLY A 291 -19.72 1.52 -23.93
N HIS A 292 -18.73 1.91 -23.11
CA HIS A 292 -17.76 2.96 -23.43
C HIS A 292 -16.49 2.38 -24.08
N LEU A 293 -16.63 1.73 -25.24
CA LEU A 293 -15.53 1.01 -25.90
C LEU A 293 -14.31 1.90 -26.23
N GLN A 294 -14.55 3.10 -26.77
CA GLN A 294 -13.46 4.02 -27.11
C GLN A 294 -12.69 4.47 -25.85
N ALA A 295 -13.41 4.87 -24.80
CA ALA A 295 -12.78 5.25 -23.54
C ALA A 295 -12.01 4.07 -22.93
N ALA A 296 -12.57 2.85 -22.99
CA ALA A 296 -11.87 1.66 -22.55
C ALA A 296 -10.56 1.41 -23.32
N ALA A 297 -10.55 1.64 -24.64
CA ALA A 297 -9.35 1.55 -25.47
C ALA A 297 -8.31 2.62 -25.08
N ASN A 298 -8.74 3.88 -24.92
CA ASN A 298 -7.88 4.99 -24.50
C ASN A 298 -7.18 4.71 -23.16
N ARG A 299 -7.88 4.06 -22.20
CA ARG A 299 -7.29 3.64 -20.91
C ARG A 299 -6.17 2.63 -21.08
N ILE A 300 -6.34 1.67 -21.98
CA ILE A 300 -5.34 0.63 -22.24
C ILE A 300 -4.13 1.19 -22.97
N GLU A 301 -4.34 2.10 -23.92
CA GLU A 301 -3.24 2.84 -24.55
C GLU A 301 -2.42 3.62 -23.53
N ALA A 302 -3.08 4.38 -22.65
CA ALA A 302 -2.42 5.10 -21.56
C ALA A 302 -1.71 4.17 -20.57
N ALA A 303 -2.27 3.01 -20.25
CA ALA A 303 -1.61 2.01 -19.41
C ALA A 303 -0.34 1.45 -20.07
N LEU A 304 -0.34 1.26 -21.40
CA LEU A 304 0.82 0.82 -22.16
C LEU A 304 1.86 1.92 -22.39
N GLU A 305 1.47 3.20 -22.39
CA GLU A 305 2.43 4.32 -22.33
C GLU A 305 3.29 4.23 -21.05
N LEU A 306 2.66 3.87 -19.92
CA LEU A 306 3.33 3.70 -18.63
C LEU A 306 4.12 2.39 -18.53
N ASN A 307 3.56 1.29 -19.01
CA ASN A 307 4.18 -0.03 -18.96
C ASN A 307 3.95 -0.81 -20.27
N PRO A 308 4.81 -0.63 -21.29
CA PRO A 308 4.61 -1.21 -22.63
C PRO A 308 4.61 -2.74 -22.70
N VAL A 309 5.15 -3.40 -21.66
CA VAL A 309 5.35 -4.85 -21.63
C VAL A 309 4.43 -5.56 -20.64
N ASP A 310 3.44 -4.85 -20.09
CA ASP A 310 2.50 -5.44 -19.14
C ASP A 310 1.60 -6.49 -19.81
N ALA A 311 1.80 -7.76 -19.46
CA ALA A 311 1.10 -8.87 -20.09
C ALA A 311 -0.41 -8.84 -19.86
N ALA A 312 -0.88 -8.36 -18.70
CA ALA A 312 -2.30 -8.28 -18.39
C ALA A 312 -2.95 -7.17 -19.22
N VAL A 313 -2.32 -6.00 -19.32
CA VAL A 313 -2.80 -4.90 -20.15
C VAL A 313 -2.81 -5.28 -21.64
N LEU A 314 -1.76 -5.96 -22.13
CA LEU A 314 -1.70 -6.45 -23.51
C LEU A 314 -2.81 -7.47 -23.81
N ALA A 315 -3.18 -8.33 -22.86
CA ALA A 315 -4.28 -9.26 -23.01
C ALA A 315 -5.63 -8.53 -23.14
N ILE A 316 -5.87 -7.49 -22.32
CA ILE A 316 -7.07 -6.65 -22.41
C ILE A 316 -7.11 -5.90 -23.75
N LYS A 317 -5.97 -5.38 -24.23
CA LYS A 317 -5.88 -4.72 -25.54
C LYS A 317 -6.38 -5.62 -26.66
N LYS A 318 -5.87 -6.86 -26.71
CA LYS A 318 -6.24 -7.84 -27.74
C LYS A 318 -7.73 -8.16 -27.72
N ASP A 319 -8.33 -8.23 -26.53
CA ASP A 319 -9.76 -8.46 -26.35
C ASP A 319 -10.60 -7.25 -26.83
N LEU A 320 -10.15 -6.02 -26.58
CA LEU A 320 -10.81 -4.80 -27.08
C LEU A 320 -10.72 -4.63 -28.60
N GLU A 321 -9.55 -4.87 -29.21
CA GLU A 321 -9.34 -4.77 -30.66
C GLU A 321 -10.29 -5.70 -31.45
N SER A 322 -10.68 -6.83 -30.87
CA SER A 322 -11.65 -7.74 -31.49
C SER A 322 -13.09 -7.20 -31.56
N GLN A 323 -13.38 -6.11 -30.84
CA GLN A 323 -14.72 -5.56 -30.67
C GLN A 323 -14.88 -4.13 -31.21
N LEU A 324 -13.79 -3.46 -31.56
CA LEU A 324 -13.85 -2.15 -32.20
C LEU A 324 -14.22 -2.31 -33.69
N PRO A 325 -15.14 -1.49 -34.23
CA PRO A 325 -15.41 -1.48 -35.66
C PRO A 325 -14.16 -1.04 -36.43
N GLN A 326 -13.80 -1.79 -37.48
CA GLN A 326 -12.69 -1.49 -38.38
C GLN A 326 -12.90 -0.21 -39.17
#